data_AF-A0AAX6MXZ7-F1
#
_entry.id   AF-A0AAX6MXZ7-F1
#
_cell.length_a   1.000
_cell.length_b   1.000
_cell.length_c   1.000
_cell.angle_alpha   90.00
_cell.angle_beta   90.00
_cell.angle_gamma   90.00
#
_symmetry.space_group_name_H-M   'P 1'
#
loop_
_entity.id
_entity.type
_entity.pdbx_description
1 polymer ?
#
loop_
_entity_poly.entity_id
_entity_poly.type
_entity_poly.pdbx_seq_one_letter_code
_entity_poly.pdbx_strand_id
1 'polypeptide(L)'
;MSSAPQPISVYARWRPLAATEAEVGEFEHAESQPNGSLHTVSISPKPPNKEKPWSSSPAFKGVFGQEDDNATIFNQIVAPVLPKVLQGATYNYFAYGHSGSGKTHTIIGYDYEHESQVGLSLAAARALFAELDLHNANANEEKLCIGLSVFELRKNAAFDLLNGRTQCHIRQGADGKTHVRGPTVTLEGGKVRVQPIVQRACWTYDDLRRELQESLGRRAVGSSSVHDQSSRTHAVLELEIVNSRLIDARQALYDRQSELVPVGKHADDVQVEEQIKGIIPLEGGGYKPNPDYQINQARIDAAEADRAKFEARVKEAEEQIESITRAETRDTPRLGGRLVFVDLAGSEYQNDPRSSQALLPKQTPQERQEGRQINTDLLALKEVIRACASGQERIPFRSSPLTMVLREHFLAGKEGSSTMIVTASSAQSQYGATLNSLKYGSLVGVSGK
;
A
#
# COMPACT_ATOMS: atom_id res chain seq x y z
N MET A 1 9.77 -20.50 7.19
CA MET A 1 8.48 -20.88 7.81
C MET A 1 7.43 -19.92 7.29
N SER A 2 6.49 -20.39 6.47
CA SER A 2 5.42 -19.55 5.93
C SER A 2 4.47 -19.16 7.07
N SER A 3 4.42 -17.89 7.45
CA SER A 3 3.42 -17.39 8.40
C SER A 3 2.05 -17.48 7.75
N ALA A 4 1.13 -18.23 8.37
CA ALA A 4 -0.26 -18.24 7.94
C ALA A 4 -0.81 -16.80 7.95
N PRO A 5 -1.48 -16.35 6.88
CA PRO A 5 -2.00 -15.00 6.81
C PRO A 5 -3.07 -14.78 7.89
N GLN A 6 -2.99 -13.64 8.57
CA GLN A 6 -3.92 -13.28 9.63
C GLN A 6 -5.29 -12.86 9.05
N PRO A 7 -6.40 -13.17 9.74
CA PRO A 7 -7.72 -12.76 9.32
C PRO A 7 -7.88 -11.23 9.30
N ILE A 8 -8.54 -10.72 8.27
CA ILE A 8 -8.76 -9.28 8.09
C ILE A 8 -9.99 -8.87 8.92
N SER A 9 -9.82 -7.86 9.76
CA SER A 9 -10.95 -7.26 10.48
C SER A 9 -11.77 -6.39 9.52
N VAL A 10 -13.09 -6.50 9.51
CA VAL A 10 -13.93 -5.71 8.61
C VAL A 10 -14.90 -4.85 9.40
N TYR A 11 -15.00 -3.57 9.05
CA TYR A 11 -15.97 -2.62 9.58
C TYR A 11 -16.79 -2.04 8.43
N ALA A 12 -18.02 -1.61 8.69
CA ALA A 12 -18.82 -0.84 7.74
C ALA A 12 -18.97 0.61 8.23
N ARG A 13 -18.96 1.58 7.33
CA ARG A 13 -19.18 2.99 7.64
C ARG A 13 -20.19 3.60 6.68
N TRP A 14 -21.32 4.04 7.19
CA TRP A 14 -22.32 4.81 6.45
C TRP A 14 -21.92 6.28 6.45
N ARG A 15 -21.84 6.91 5.28
CA ARG A 15 -21.69 8.36 5.19
C ARG A 15 -23.05 9.07 5.24
N PRO A 16 -23.10 10.34 5.67
CA PRO A 16 -24.26 11.20 5.46
C PRO A 16 -24.65 11.30 3.99
N LEU A 17 -25.94 11.52 3.74
CA LEU A 17 -26.46 11.84 2.40
C LEU A 17 -25.99 13.21 1.94
N ALA A 18 -25.64 13.33 0.67
CA ALA A 18 -25.48 14.65 0.05
C ALA A 18 -26.86 15.30 -0.12
N ALA A 19 -26.91 16.64 -0.18
CA ALA A 19 -28.17 17.37 -0.35
C ALA A 19 -28.98 16.91 -1.57
N THR A 20 -28.29 16.63 -2.69
CA THR A 20 -28.91 16.12 -3.93
C THR A 20 -29.43 14.70 -3.81
N GLU A 21 -28.90 13.89 -2.89
CA GLU A 21 -29.32 12.51 -2.66
C GLU A 21 -30.53 12.45 -1.73
N ALA A 22 -30.61 13.37 -0.77
CA ALA A 22 -31.75 13.49 0.14
C ALA A 22 -33.08 13.75 -0.61
N GLU A 23 -33.03 14.42 -1.77
CA GLU A 23 -34.19 14.62 -2.65
C GLU A 23 -34.71 13.32 -3.29
N VAL A 24 -33.80 12.38 -3.60
CA VAL A 24 -34.14 11.07 -4.19
C VAL A 24 -34.57 10.08 -3.10
N GLY A 25 -34.07 10.26 -1.89
CA GLY A 25 -34.35 9.43 -0.72
C GLY A 25 -33.31 8.34 -0.48
N GLU A 26 -33.51 7.62 0.62
CA GLU A 26 -32.63 6.55 1.08
C GLU A 26 -33.32 5.18 1.07
N PHE A 27 -32.55 4.14 0.79
CA PHE A 27 -32.97 2.76 1.03
C PHE A 27 -32.86 2.42 2.53
N GLU A 28 -33.56 1.40 2.97
CA GLU A 28 -33.50 0.98 4.37
C GLU A 28 -32.24 0.17 4.62
N HIS A 29 -31.55 0.44 5.72
CA HIS A 29 -30.46 -0.40 6.21
C HIS A 29 -30.64 -0.68 7.70
N ALA A 30 -30.19 -1.85 8.12
CA ALA A 30 -30.26 -2.29 9.51
C ALA A 30 -28.99 -3.06 9.88
N GLU A 31 -28.70 -3.07 11.17
CA GLU A 31 -27.65 -3.88 11.77
C GLU A 31 -28.24 -4.79 12.84
N SER A 32 -27.65 -5.98 12.98
CA SER A 32 -27.96 -6.88 14.08
C SER A 32 -26.70 -7.63 14.52
N GLN A 33 -26.65 -8.04 15.77
CA GLN A 33 -25.51 -8.76 16.34
C GLN A 33 -25.97 -10.13 16.87
N PRO A 34 -26.23 -11.12 15.98
CA PRO A 34 -26.89 -12.36 16.37
C PRO A 34 -26.08 -13.25 17.33
N ASN A 35 -24.74 -13.10 17.37
CA ASN A 35 -23.84 -13.97 18.15
C ASN A 35 -22.92 -13.18 19.10
N GLY A 36 -23.18 -11.88 19.32
CA GLY A 36 -22.42 -11.02 20.25
C GLY A 36 -21.00 -10.60 19.85
N SER A 37 -20.39 -11.18 18.80
CA SER A 37 -19.01 -10.86 18.38
C SER A 37 -18.88 -10.18 17.02
N LEU A 38 -19.81 -10.43 16.10
CA LEU A 38 -19.82 -9.85 14.76
C LEU A 38 -21.23 -9.40 14.38
N HIS A 39 -21.29 -8.31 13.63
CA HIS A 39 -22.48 -7.69 13.10
C HIS A 39 -22.84 -8.26 11.73
N THR A 40 -24.14 -8.37 11.51
CA THR A 40 -24.79 -8.57 10.23
C THR A 40 -25.32 -7.22 9.75
N VAL A 41 -25.05 -6.88 8.49
CA VAL A 41 -25.59 -5.69 7.82
C VAL A 41 -26.66 -6.13 6.82
N SER A 42 -27.82 -5.49 6.89
CA SER A 42 -28.96 -5.74 6.02
C SER A 42 -29.34 -4.46 5.27
N ILE A 43 -29.68 -4.59 3.99
CA ILE A 43 -30.20 -3.48 3.17
C ILE A 43 -31.44 -3.92 2.40
N SER A 44 -32.41 -3.02 2.28
CA SER A 44 -33.68 -3.22 1.58
C SER A 44 -33.98 -2.02 0.69
N PRO A 45 -34.16 -2.21 -0.63
CA PRO A 45 -34.44 -1.09 -1.53
C PRO A 45 -35.89 -0.63 -1.36
N LYS A 46 -36.14 0.68 -1.47
CA LYS A 46 -37.51 1.22 -1.54
C LYS A 46 -38.04 1.20 -2.98
N PRO A 47 -39.38 1.09 -3.18
CA PRO A 47 -39.99 1.23 -4.50
C PRO A 47 -39.57 2.54 -5.19
N PRO A 48 -39.35 2.57 -6.52
CA PRO A 48 -39.66 1.53 -7.51
C PRO A 48 -38.53 0.51 -7.75
N ASN A 49 -37.46 0.53 -6.94
CA ASN A 49 -36.36 -0.41 -7.12
C ASN A 49 -36.83 -1.85 -6.83
N LYS A 50 -36.65 -2.74 -7.82
CA LYS A 50 -37.10 -4.15 -7.79
C LYS A 50 -36.03 -5.13 -7.33
N GLU A 51 -34.85 -4.65 -6.94
CA GLU A 51 -33.82 -5.50 -6.35
C GLU A 51 -34.32 -6.16 -5.06
N LYS A 52 -33.78 -7.34 -4.75
CA LYS A 52 -34.14 -8.06 -3.52
C LYS A 52 -33.41 -7.45 -2.32
N PRO A 53 -34.05 -7.41 -1.13
CA PRO A 53 -33.34 -7.21 0.12
C PRO A 53 -32.18 -8.18 0.26
N TRP A 54 -31.12 -7.74 0.91
CA TRP A 54 -29.93 -8.54 1.15
C TRP A 54 -29.48 -8.40 2.61
N SER A 55 -28.97 -9.49 3.18
CA SER A 55 -28.36 -9.49 4.50
C SER A 55 -27.04 -10.25 4.43
N SER A 56 -26.02 -9.71 5.06
CA SER A 56 -24.74 -10.38 5.20
C SER A 56 -24.84 -11.56 6.17
N SER A 57 -23.89 -12.48 6.08
CA SER A 57 -23.53 -13.29 7.26
C SER A 57 -22.90 -12.40 8.34
N PRO A 58 -22.79 -12.85 9.60
CA PRO A 58 -22.06 -12.10 10.63
C PRO A 58 -20.59 -11.98 10.21
N ALA A 59 -20.15 -10.78 9.85
CA ALA A 59 -18.87 -10.56 9.18
C ALA A 59 -18.17 -9.26 9.60
N PHE A 60 -18.89 -8.31 10.18
CA PHE A 60 -18.36 -7.00 10.53
C PHE A 60 -18.06 -6.93 12.03
N LYS A 61 -16.88 -6.46 12.42
CA LYS A 61 -16.53 -6.21 13.83
C LYS A 61 -17.24 -5.00 14.42
N GLY A 62 -17.67 -4.07 13.58
CA GLY A 62 -18.44 -2.91 13.95
C GLY A 62 -19.04 -2.23 12.73
N VAL A 63 -20.06 -1.42 12.97
CA VAL A 63 -20.78 -0.65 11.95
C VAL A 63 -20.91 0.77 12.48
N PHE A 64 -20.50 1.74 11.67
CA PHE A 64 -20.54 3.17 11.99
C PHE A 64 -21.67 3.82 11.20
N GLY A 65 -22.48 4.62 11.89
CA GLY A 65 -23.57 5.40 11.34
C GLY A 65 -23.12 6.74 10.74
N GLN A 66 -24.09 7.50 10.25
CA GLN A 66 -23.85 8.78 9.57
C GLN A 66 -23.31 9.87 10.51
N GLU A 67 -23.61 9.77 11.81
CA GLU A 67 -23.15 10.70 12.85
C GLU A 67 -21.74 10.38 13.37
N ASP A 68 -21.16 9.24 12.99
CA ASP A 68 -19.83 8.84 13.44
C ASP A 68 -18.74 9.54 12.62
N ASP A 69 -18.09 10.50 13.27
CA ASP A 69 -16.97 11.26 12.72
C ASP A 69 -15.66 10.44 12.64
N ASN A 70 -14.63 11.06 12.05
CA ASN A 70 -13.33 10.39 11.93
C ASN A 70 -12.66 10.13 13.28
N ALA A 71 -12.86 11.00 14.27
CA ALA A 71 -12.33 10.82 15.62
C ALA A 71 -12.92 9.56 16.30
N THR A 72 -14.23 9.34 16.17
CA THR A 72 -14.91 8.14 16.69
C THR A 72 -14.33 6.87 16.09
N ILE A 73 -14.12 6.85 14.77
CA ILE A 73 -13.57 5.70 14.06
C ILE A 73 -12.10 5.48 14.46
N PHE A 74 -11.31 6.55 14.54
CA PHE A 74 -9.93 6.48 15.00
C PHE A 74 -9.84 5.86 16.39
N ASN A 75 -10.65 6.33 17.34
CA ASN A 75 -10.67 5.86 18.73
C ASN A 75 -11.05 4.37 18.84
N GLN A 76 -11.94 3.88 17.98
CA GLN A 76 -12.38 2.48 18.03
C GLN A 76 -11.48 1.52 17.25
N ILE A 77 -10.84 1.98 16.17
CA ILE A 77 -10.14 1.09 15.22
C ILE A 77 -8.60 1.22 15.28
N VAL A 78 -8.10 2.45 15.44
CA VAL A 78 -6.67 2.76 15.27
C VAL A 78 -5.99 3.00 16.61
N ALA A 79 -6.57 3.81 17.49
CA ALA A 79 -6.01 4.10 18.81
C ALA A 79 -5.65 2.84 19.63
N PRO A 80 -6.47 1.76 19.66
CA PRO A 80 -6.17 0.57 20.46
C PRO A 80 -4.93 -0.21 20.04
N VAL A 81 -4.41 0.01 18.82
CA VAL A 81 -3.23 -0.70 18.31
C VAL A 81 -1.94 0.10 18.45
N LEU A 82 -2.01 1.41 18.74
CA LEU A 82 -0.85 2.28 18.85
C LEU A 82 0.23 1.74 19.82
N PRO A 83 -0.11 1.20 21.01
CA PRO A 83 0.90 0.61 21.89
C PRO A 83 1.69 -0.52 21.23
N LYS A 84 1.06 -1.31 20.37
CA LYS A 84 1.73 -2.39 19.63
C LYS A 84 2.57 -1.84 18.48
N VAL A 85 2.11 -0.79 17.81
CA VAL A 85 2.90 -0.08 16.79
C VAL A 85 4.17 0.49 17.41
N LEU A 86 4.06 1.12 18.58
CA LEU A 86 5.22 1.56 19.36
C LEU A 86 6.12 0.39 19.75
N GLN A 87 5.63 -0.85 19.81
CA GLN A 87 6.44 -2.06 20.03
C GLN A 87 6.96 -2.69 18.71
N GLY A 88 6.90 -1.98 17.58
CA GLY A 88 7.44 -2.44 16.30
C GLY A 88 6.44 -3.18 15.41
N ALA A 89 5.17 -3.29 15.81
CA ALA A 89 4.15 -3.93 15.00
C ALA A 89 3.76 -3.10 13.77
N THR A 90 3.25 -3.79 12.73
CA THR A 90 2.69 -3.17 11.52
C THR A 90 1.18 -3.37 11.46
N TYR A 91 0.41 -2.29 11.33
CA TYR A 91 -1.04 -2.34 11.14
C TYR A 91 -1.45 -1.64 9.85
N ASN A 92 -2.39 -2.26 9.12
CA ASN A 92 -2.82 -1.79 7.80
C ASN A 92 -4.32 -1.49 7.80
N TYR A 93 -4.71 -0.38 7.17
CA TYR A 93 -6.09 0.09 7.09
C TYR A 93 -6.48 0.36 5.63
N PHE A 94 -7.48 -0.35 5.15
CA PHE A 94 -7.99 -0.24 3.78
C PHE A 94 -9.36 0.43 3.79
N ALA A 95 -9.55 1.53 3.07
CA ALA A 95 -10.90 1.99 2.76
C ALA A 95 -11.34 1.42 1.41
N TYR A 96 -12.48 0.72 1.42
CA TYR A 96 -13.07 0.09 0.24
C TYR A 96 -14.53 0.57 0.07
N GLY A 97 -15.00 0.66 -1.18
CA GLY A 97 -16.34 1.16 -1.50
C GLY A 97 -16.41 1.82 -2.88
N HIS A 98 -17.62 2.06 -3.37
CA HIS A 98 -17.85 2.76 -4.64
C HIS A 98 -17.38 4.23 -4.59
N SER A 99 -17.26 4.90 -5.73
CA SER A 99 -16.86 6.31 -5.72
C SER A 99 -17.90 7.20 -5.03
N GLY A 100 -17.40 8.18 -4.29
CA GLY A 100 -18.25 9.02 -3.43
C GLY A 100 -18.73 8.35 -2.14
N SER A 101 -18.37 7.09 -1.84
CA SER A 101 -18.79 6.40 -0.61
C SER A 101 -18.14 6.93 0.68
N GLY A 102 -17.08 7.74 0.60
CA GLY A 102 -16.36 8.28 1.76
C GLY A 102 -14.99 7.66 2.06
N LYS A 103 -14.39 6.92 1.12
CA LYS A 103 -13.05 6.29 1.29
C LYS A 103 -11.95 7.30 1.66
N THR A 104 -11.74 8.28 0.78
CA THR A 104 -10.75 9.34 0.96
C THR A 104 -11.02 10.18 2.20
N HIS A 105 -12.29 10.52 2.46
CA HIS A 105 -12.70 11.21 3.68
C HIS A 105 -12.26 10.45 4.94
N THR A 106 -12.41 9.13 4.93
CA THR A 106 -12.03 8.28 6.07
C THR A 106 -10.51 8.22 6.24
N ILE A 107 -9.75 7.91 5.20
CA ILE A 107 -8.31 7.64 5.31
C ILE A 107 -7.47 8.91 5.35
N ILE A 108 -7.80 9.87 4.49
CA ILE A 108 -7.01 11.08 4.22
C ILE A 108 -7.66 12.31 4.87
N GLY A 109 -8.99 12.44 4.75
CA GLY A 109 -9.72 13.64 5.12
C GLY A 109 -9.59 14.75 4.08
N TYR A 110 -10.45 15.76 4.18
CA TYR A 110 -10.37 16.98 3.35
C TYR A 110 -10.04 18.22 4.18
N ASP A 111 -10.22 18.12 5.50
CA ASP A 111 -9.79 19.10 6.47
C ASP A 111 -8.54 18.55 7.17
N TYR A 112 -7.47 19.35 7.19
CA TYR A 112 -6.19 18.97 7.77
C TYR A 112 -5.93 19.71 9.10
N GLU A 113 -6.87 20.53 9.57
CA GLU A 113 -6.70 21.38 10.74
C GLU A 113 -7.64 20.98 11.88
N HIS A 114 -8.93 20.74 11.59
CA HIS A 114 -9.93 20.42 12.60
C HIS A 114 -9.80 18.97 13.08
N GLU A 115 -9.51 18.80 14.37
CA GLU A 115 -9.15 17.51 14.99
C GLU A 115 -10.20 16.40 14.82
N SER A 116 -11.49 16.73 14.77
CA SER A 116 -12.58 15.75 14.54
C SER A 116 -12.78 15.36 13.08
N GLN A 117 -12.20 16.12 12.14
CA GLN A 117 -12.43 16.00 10.70
C GLN A 117 -11.21 15.48 9.93
N VAL A 118 -10.01 15.52 10.53
CA VAL A 118 -8.81 14.94 9.91
C VAL A 118 -9.00 13.46 9.60
N GLY A 119 -8.41 12.98 8.50
CA GLY A 119 -8.45 11.56 8.18
C GLY A 119 -7.70 10.71 9.19
N LEU A 120 -7.98 9.40 9.19
CA LEU A 120 -7.35 8.44 10.10
C LEU A 120 -5.82 8.48 10.06
N SER A 121 -5.22 8.79 8.90
CA SER A 121 -3.75 8.89 8.76
C SER A 121 -3.15 10.02 9.60
N LEU A 122 -3.75 11.22 9.58
CA LEU A 122 -3.28 12.36 10.37
C LEU A 122 -3.69 12.25 11.84
N ALA A 123 -4.86 11.70 12.16
CA ALA A 123 -5.23 11.40 13.54
C ALA A 123 -4.22 10.46 14.19
N ALA A 124 -3.81 9.41 13.46
CA ALA A 124 -2.80 8.48 13.93
C ALA A 124 -1.41 9.10 14.03
N ALA A 125 -0.99 9.92 13.06
CA ALA A 125 0.27 10.64 13.13
C ALA A 125 0.32 11.55 14.37
N ARG A 126 -0.76 12.28 14.66
CA ARG A 126 -0.88 13.15 15.84
C ARG A 126 -0.70 12.35 17.14
N ALA A 127 -1.40 11.24 17.27
CA ALA A 127 -1.32 10.38 18.46
C ALA A 127 0.07 9.74 18.61
N LEU A 128 0.69 9.29 17.50
CA LEU A 128 2.07 8.81 17.53
C LEU A 128 3.05 9.90 17.96
N PHE A 129 2.96 11.11 17.41
CA PHE A 129 3.84 12.22 17.81
C PHE A 129 3.69 12.56 19.29
N ALA A 130 2.49 12.51 19.86
CA ALA A 130 2.32 12.72 21.30
C ALA A 130 3.14 11.72 22.15
N GLU A 131 3.17 10.45 21.75
CA GLU A 131 3.97 9.41 22.41
C GLU A 131 5.47 9.57 22.13
N LEU A 132 5.84 9.93 20.90
CA LEU A 132 7.24 10.18 20.54
C LEU A 132 7.79 11.42 21.22
N ASP A 133 7.01 12.47 21.42
CA ASP A 133 7.42 13.70 22.11
C ASP A 133 7.71 13.43 23.59
N LEU A 134 6.90 12.58 24.24
CA LEU A 134 7.17 12.09 25.60
C LEU A 134 8.49 11.30 25.66
N HIS A 135 8.73 10.41 24.70
CA HIS A 135 10.01 9.68 24.61
C HIS A 135 11.18 10.64 24.36
N ASN A 136 11.03 11.56 23.42
CA ASN A 136 12.07 12.51 22.99
C ASN A 136 12.41 13.57 24.04
N ALA A 137 11.59 13.74 25.08
CA ALA A 137 11.90 14.57 26.22
C ALA A 137 13.08 14.01 27.06
N ASN A 138 13.35 12.70 26.96
CA ASN A 138 14.52 12.09 27.60
C ASN A 138 15.79 12.32 26.78
N ALA A 139 16.67 13.20 27.27
CA ALA A 139 17.92 13.55 26.58
C ALA A 139 18.93 12.39 26.43
N ASN A 140 18.75 11.29 27.17
CA ASN A 140 19.64 10.12 27.10
C ASN A 140 19.20 9.09 26.04
N GLU A 141 18.02 9.25 25.45
CA GLU A 141 17.49 8.35 24.43
C GLU A 141 17.73 8.91 23.02
N GLU A 142 17.88 8.02 22.03
CA GLU A 142 17.91 8.45 20.64
C GLU A 142 16.54 9.01 20.24
N LYS A 143 16.55 10.20 19.63
CA LYS A 143 15.31 10.86 19.20
C LYS A 143 14.64 10.08 18.06
N LEU A 144 13.33 9.93 18.18
CA LEU A 144 12.49 9.26 17.22
C LEU A 144 11.66 10.26 16.41
N CYS A 145 11.34 9.89 15.17
CA CYS A 145 10.48 10.65 14.28
C CYS A 145 9.66 9.71 13.39
N ILE A 146 8.79 10.28 12.55
CA ILE A 146 7.98 9.49 11.61
C ILE A 146 8.55 9.64 10.20
N GLY A 147 8.94 8.50 9.61
CA GLY A 147 9.23 8.38 8.18
C GLY A 147 7.92 8.27 7.40
N LEU A 148 7.61 9.30 6.60
CA LEU A 148 6.43 9.36 5.74
C LEU A 148 6.78 8.88 4.33
N SER A 149 6.05 7.91 3.81
CA SER A 149 6.07 7.53 2.39
C SER A 149 4.67 7.69 1.80
N VAL A 150 4.54 8.35 0.65
CA VAL A 150 3.25 8.54 -0.03
C VAL A 150 3.40 8.27 -1.51
N PHE A 151 2.64 7.30 -2.02
CA PHE A 151 2.61 7.00 -3.45
C PHE A 151 1.22 6.57 -3.91
N GLU A 152 0.94 6.77 -5.19
CA GLU A 152 -0.29 6.28 -5.81
C GLU A 152 0.00 5.13 -6.77
N LEU A 153 -0.91 4.19 -6.86
CA LEU A 153 -0.93 3.13 -7.86
C LEU A 153 -1.93 3.53 -8.94
N ARG A 154 -1.42 3.58 -10.18
CA ARG A 154 -2.22 3.87 -11.36
C ARG A 154 -1.74 2.99 -12.49
N LYS A 155 -2.65 2.17 -13.03
CA LYS A 155 -2.33 1.14 -14.01
C LYS A 155 -1.26 0.19 -13.45
N ASN A 156 -0.22 -0.12 -14.22
CA ASN A 156 0.84 -1.05 -13.85
C ASN A 156 2.07 -0.37 -13.23
N ALA A 157 1.92 0.84 -12.68
CA ALA A 157 3.00 1.61 -12.10
C ALA A 157 2.60 2.24 -10.76
N ALA A 158 3.60 2.51 -9.95
CA ALA A 158 3.48 3.40 -8.80
C ALA A 158 3.97 4.79 -9.19
N PHE A 159 3.49 5.83 -8.53
CA PHE A 159 3.96 7.20 -8.68
C PHE A 159 4.26 7.77 -7.30
N ASP A 160 5.52 8.11 -7.05
CA ASP A 160 6.01 8.65 -5.78
C ASP A 160 5.54 10.10 -5.61
N LEU A 161 4.61 10.32 -4.69
CA LEU A 161 4.00 11.64 -4.46
C LEU A 161 4.92 12.57 -3.66
N LEU A 162 5.93 12.05 -2.96
CA LEU A 162 6.94 12.86 -2.28
C LEU A 162 8.08 13.28 -3.22
N ASN A 163 8.28 12.54 -4.30
CA ASN A 163 9.31 12.80 -5.31
C ASN A 163 8.72 13.31 -6.64
N GLY A 164 7.89 14.35 -6.59
CA GLY A 164 7.38 15.01 -7.80
C GLY A 164 6.51 14.14 -8.72
N ARG A 165 5.81 13.14 -8.16
CA ARG A 165 5.02 12.15 -8.92
C ARG A 165 5.88 11.33 -9.89
N THR A 166 7.13 11.05 -9.50
CA THR A 166 8.06 10.23 -10.29
C THR A 166 7.49 8.82 -10.48
N GLN A 167 7.46 8.35 -11.72
CA GLN A 167 6.97 7.01 -12.03
C GLN A 167 7.97 5.94 -11.54
N CYS A 168 7.43 4.94 -10.85
CA CYS A 168 8.16 3.82 -10.29
C CYS A 168 7.62 2.49 -10.85
N HIS A 169 8.52 1.52 -10.97
CA HIS A 169 8.23 0.14 -11.34
C HIS A 169 8.06 -0.73 -10.11
N ILE A 170 7.07 -1.61 -10.17
CA ILE A 170 6.79 -2.58 -9.11
C ILE A 170 7.37 -3.92 -9.57
N ARG A 171 8.35 -4.44 -8.82
CA ARG A 171 9.06 -5.68 -9.16
C ARG A 171 9.19 -6.56 -7.95
N GLN A 172 9.21 -7.86 -8.13
CA GLN A 172 9.58 -8.78 -7.06
C GLN A 172 11.07 -9.09 -7.14
N GLY A 173 11.77 -8.98 -6.02
CA GLY A 173 13.17 -9.40 -5.89
C GLY A 173 13.31 -10.92 -5.86
N ALA A 174 14.56 -11.40 -5.95
CA ALA A 174 14.90 -12.81 -5.78
C ALA A 174 14.62 -13.32 -4.35
N ASP A 175 14.59 -12.40 -3.39
CA ASP A 175 14.17 -12.59 -2.00
C ASP A 175 12.66 -12.80 -1.83
N GLY A 176 11.88 -12.69 -2.92
CA GLY A 176 10.43 -12.79 -2.88
C GLY A 176 9.73 -11.56 -2.29
N LYS A 177 10.45 -10.46 -2.04
CA LYS A 177 9.88 -9.17 -1.59
C LYS A 177 9.46 -8.31 -2.76
N THR A 178 8.45 -7.48 -2.56
CA THR A 178 8.03 -6.51 -3.57
C THR A 178 8.79 -5.22 -3.37
N HIS A 179 9.42 -4.71 -4.42
CA HIS A 179 10.09 -3.43 -4.44
C HIS A 179 9.37 -2.47 -5.38
N VAL A 180 9.13 -1.26 -4.89
CA VAL A 180 8.74 -0.12 -5.71
C VAL A 180 10.00 0.70 -5.98
N ARG A 181 10.38 0.78 -7.26
CA ARG A 181 11.67 1.33 -7.70
C ARG A 181 11.46 2.44 -8.71
N GLY A 182 11.92 3.64 -8.40
CA GLY A 182 12.00 4.77 -9.32
C GLY A 182 12.99 4.54 -10.47
N PRO A 183 13.26 5.58 -11.27
CA PRO A 183 14.15 5.49 -12.41
C PRO A 183 15.59 5.18 -11.98
N THR A 184 16.32 4.55 -12.88
CA THR A 184 17.76 4.35 -12.74
C THR A 184 18.49 5.63 -13.15
N VAL A 185 19.32 6.16 -12.26
CA VAL A 185 20.13 7.35 -12.50
C VAL A 185 21.61 7.00 -12.39
N THR A 186 22.45 7.62 -13.23
CA THR A 186 23.90 7.56 -13.10
C THR A 186 24.34 8.77 -12.29
N LEU A 187 25.06 8.53 -11.20
CA LEU A 187 25.59 9.54 -10.30
C LEU A 187 27.07 9.81 -10.61
N GLU A 188 27.63 10.81 -9.93
CA GLU A 188 29.06 11.11 -10.01
C GLU A 188 29.92 9.88 -9.66
N GLY A 189 31.08 9.76 -10.31
CA GLY A 189 31.99 8.62 -10.13
C GLY A 189 31.50 7.31 -10.77
N GLY A 190 30.52 7.36 -11.68
CA GLY A 190 30.03 6.18 -12.41
C GLY A 190 29.11 5.26 -11.60
N LYS A 191 28.71 5.67 -10.39
CA LYS A 191 27.74 4.92 -9.58
C LYS A 191 26.38 4.91 -10.28
N VAL A 192 25.65 3.79 -10.18
CA VAL A 192 24.34 3.64 -10.82
C VAL A 192 23.31 3.32 -9.75
N ARG A 193 22.35 4.23 -9.53
CA ARG A 193 21.33 4.09 -8.50
C ARG A 193 19.96 3.83 -9.10
N VAL A 194 19.31 2.77 -8.65
CA VAL A 194 17.86 2.63 -8.81
C VAL A 194 17.20 3.34 -7.64
N GLN A 195 16.47 4.43 -7.90
CA GLN A 195 15.91 5.25 -6.83
C GLN A 195 14.87 4.47 -6.01
N PRO A 196 14.97 4.41 -4.67
CA PRO A 196 13.89 3.88 -3.84
C PRO A 196 12.70 4.86 -3.81
N ILE A 197 11.54 4.42 -3.34
CA ILE A 197 10.47 5.34 -2.93
C ILE A 197 11.02 6.24 -1.82
N VAL A 198 10.74 7.53 -1.91
CA VAL A 198 11.13 8.50 -0.89
C VAL A 198 10.38 8.22 0.40
N GLN A 199 11.14 8.10 1.48
CA GLN A 199 10.64 8.19 2.84
C GLN A 199 11.18 9.46 3.48
N ARG A 200 10.29 10.40 3.79
CA ARG A 200 10.64 11.70 4.36
C ARG A 200 10.56 11.66 5.88
N ALA A 201 11.67 11.96 6.54
CA ALA A 201 11.72 12.07 8.00
C ALA A 201 11.00 13.34 8.46
N CYS A 202 9.90 13.18 9.20
CA CYS A 202 9.12 14.26 9.76
C CYS A 202 9.30 14.26 11.28
N TRP A 203 9.89 15.32 11.82
CA TRP A 203 10.23 15.44 13.24
C TRP A 203 9.10 16.00 14.09
N THR A 204 8.11 16.62 13.46
CA THR A 204 6.92 17.18 14.13
C THR A 204 5.66 16.80 13.37
N TYR A 205 4.53 16.84 14.07
CA TYR A 205 3.21 16.66 13.45
C TYR A 205 2.95 17.67 12.34
N ASP A 206 3.33 18.93 12.54
CA ASP A 206 3.12 19.99 11.55
C ASP A 206 3.94 19.78 10.27
N ASP A 207 5.18 19.28 10.39
CA ASP A 207 6.00 18.91 9.24
C ASP A 207 5.36 17.77 8.45
N LEU A 208 4.92 16.72 9.15
CA LEU A 208 4.25 15.59 8.52
C LEU A 208 2.97 16.01 7.81
N ARG A 209 2.15 16.84 8.47
CA ARG A 209 0.90 17.36 7.93
C ARG A 209 1.13 18.15 6.64
N ARG A 210 2.11 19.06 6.64
CA ARG A 210 2.47 19.86 5.47
C ARG A 210 2.95 18.98 4.32
N GLU A 211 3.89 18.07 4.58
CA GLU A 211 4.41 17.14 3.58
C GLU A 211 3.32 16.25 2.98
N LEU A 212 2.42 15.74 3.82
CA LEU A 212 1.28 14.97 3.37
C LEU A 212 0.36 15.80 2.46
N GLN A 213 -0.02 17.01 2.89
CA GLN A 213 -0.88 17.90 2.12
C GLN A 213 -0.26 18.27 0.76
N GLU A 214 1.04 18.59 0.71
CA GLU A 214 1.75 18.86 -0.54
C GLU A 214 1.79 17.63 -1.47
N SER A 215 2.06 16.45 -0.91
CA SER A 215 2.09 15.20 -1.68
C SER A 215 0.72 14.86 -2.28
N LEU A 216 -0.36 15.06 -1.53
CA LEU A 216 -1.73 14.84 -1.98
C LEU A 216 -2.18 15.89 -2.99
N GLY A 217 -1.68 17.12 -2.89
CA GLY A 217 -1.85 18.15 -3.92
C GLY A 217 -1.29 17.68 -5.28
N ARG A 218 -0.19 16.92 -5.29
CA ARG A 218 0.36 16.33 -6.53
C ARG A 218 -0.46 15.16 -7.05
N ARG A 219 -1.16 14.43 -6.16
CA ARG A 219 -2.18 13.44 -6.56
C ARG A 219 -3.20 14.13 -7.45
N ALA A 220 -3.75 15.27 -6.98
CA ALA A 220 -4.84 16.06 -7.57
C ALA A 220 -4.61 16.62 -9.00
N VAL A 221 -3.36 16.68 -9.50
CA VAL A 221 -3.01 17.38 -10.76
C VAL A 221 -3.06 16.45 -12.01
N GLY A 222 -3.37 15.15 -11.85
CA GLY A 222 -3.31 14.14 -12.92
C GLY A 222 -4.46 14.08 -13.96
N SER A 223 -5.53 14.88 -13.80
CA SER A 223 -6.71 14.99 -14.69
C SER A 223 -7.56 16.23 -14.31
N SER A 224 -8.28 16.82 -15.27
CA SER A 224 -8.91 18.15 -15.20
C SER A 224 -10.18 18.28 -14.33
N SER A 225 -10.39 17.46 -13.30
CA SER A 225 -11.42 17.74 -12.29
C SER A 225 -11.08 17.12 -10.93
N VAL A 226 -11.25 17.92 -9.87
CA VAL A 226 -10.79 17.67 -8.49
C VAL A 226 -11.55 16.50 -7.80
N HIS A 227 -12.72 16.09 -8.32
CA HIS A 227 -13.57 15.09 -7.68
C HIS A 227 -13.40 13.64 -8.21
N ASP A 228 -12.55 13.41 -9.22
CA ASP A 228 -12.52 12.13 -9.96
C ASP A 228 -11.15 11.42 -9.97
N GLN A 229 -10.25 11.78 -9.06
CA GLN A 229 -8.93 11.13 -9.00
C GLN A 229 -8.79 10.12 -7.87
N SER A 230 -9.41 10.38 -6.72
CA SER A 230 -9.46 9.39 -5.65
C SER A 230 -10.32 8.17 -6.01
N SER A 231 -11.27 8.32 -6.94
CA SER A 231 -12.01 7.24 -7.57
C SER A 231 -11.14 6.37 -8.49
N ARG A 232 -10.04 6.89 -9.02
CA ARG A 232 -9.29 6.27 -10.14
C ARG A 232 -7.89 5.77 -9.82
N THR A 233 -7.40 6.03 -8.63
CA THR A 233 -6.05 5.64 -8.18
C THR A 233 -6.12 5.08 -6.76
N HIS A 234 -5.27 4.12 -6.43
CA HIS A 234 -5.11 3.69 -5.05
C HIS A 234 -4.00 4.53 -4.43
N ALA A 235 -4.25 5.24 -3.33
CA ALA A 235 -3.16 5.88 -2.58
C ALA A 235 -2.72 4.99 -1.42
N VAL A 236 -1.42 4.92 -1.21
CA VAL A 236 -0.77 4.23 -0.09
C VAL A 236 0.04 5.27 0.68
N LEU A 237 -0.26 5.37 1.97
CA LEU A 237 0.41 6.24 2.92
C LEU A 237 1.03 5.34 4.00
N GLU A 238 2.33 5.45 4.21
CA GLU A 238 3.04 4.68 5.22
C GLU A 238 3.67 5.64 6.23
N LEU A 239 3.41 5.37 7.51
CA LEU A 239 4.02 6.02 8.66
C LEU A 239 4.90 4.98 9.35
N GLU A 240 6.22 5.21 9.38
CA GLU A 240 7.18 4.33 10.07
C GLU A 240 7.88 5.08 11.19
N ILE A 241 7.97 4.48 12.38
CA ILE A 241 8.80 5.00 13.47
C ILE A 241 10.27 4.77 13.11
N VAL A 242 11.03 5.86 12.96
CA VAL A 242 12.44 5.85 12.55
C VAL A 242 13.26 6.81 13.41
N ASN A 243 14.58 6.76 13.26
CA ASN A 243 15.50 7.73 13.84
C ASN A 243 16.64 8.05 12.87
N SER A 244 17.47 9.04 13.20
CA SER A 244 18.60 9.46 12.34
C SER A 244 19.53 8.30 12.00
N ARG A 245 19.86 7.45 12.98
CA ARG A 245 20.77 6.32 12.78
C ARG A 245 20.25 5.32 11.75
N LEU A 246 18.96 5.00 11.78
CA LEU A 246 18.32 4.13 10.79
C LEU A 246 18.24 4.78 9.42
N ILE A 247 17.93 6.08 9.36
CA ILE A 247 17.89 6.85 8.11
C ILE A 247 19.27 6.85 7.44
N ASP A 248 20.31 7.17 8.20
CA ASP A 248 21.70 7.21 7.71
C ASP A 248 22.18 5.83 7.25
N ALA A 249 21.84 4.77 7.99
CA ALA A 249 22.18 3.40 7.61
C ALA A 249 21.49 2.96 6.30
N ARG A 250 20.21 3.33 6.09
CA ARG A 250 19.50 3.09 4.84
C ARG A 250 20.12 3.86 3.67
N GLN A 251 20.49 5.11 3.89
CA GLN A 251 21.18 5.92 2.88
C GLN A 251 22.54 5.30 2.50
N ALA A 252 23.31 4.85 3.49
CA ALA A 252 24.57 4.16 3.27
C ALA A 252 24.38 2.87 2.46
N LEU A 253 23.34 2.07 2.75
CA LEU A 253 23.01 0.88 1.95
C LEU A 253 22.74 1.25 0.49
N TYR A 254 21.93 2.28 0.21
CA TYR A 254 21.67 2.74 -1.15
C TYR A 254 22.94 3.22 -1.88
N ASP A 255 23.86 3.83 -1.14
CA ASP A 255 25.16 4.22 -1.67
C ASP A 255 25.99 2.99 -2.05
N ARG A 256 26.11 1.98 -1.18
CA ARG A 256 26.84 0.74 -1.47
C ARG A 256 26.22 -0.05 -2.62
N GLN A 257 24.90 -0.15 -2.66
CA GLN A 257 24.18 -0.77 -3.77
C GLN A 257 24.47 -0.04 -5.09
N SER A 258 24.54 1.30 -5.08
CA SER A 258 24.83 2.06 -6.30
C SER A 258 26.26 1.90 -6.83
N GLU A 259 27.20 1.57 -5.94
CA GLU A 259 28.58 1.26 -6.31
C GLU A 259 28.72 -0.18 -6.86
N LEU A 260 27.93 -1.12 -6.33
CA LEU A 260 27.94 -2.52 -6.78
C LEU A 260 27.47 -2.65 -8.23
N VAL A 261 26.46 -1.90 -8.66
CA VAL A 261 25.85 -2.05 -10.01
C VAL A 261 26.87 -2.00 -11.15
N PRO A 262 27.72 -0.96 -11.30
CA PRO A 262 28.71 -0.93 -12.38
C PRO A 262 29.78 -2.03 -12.26
N VAL A 263 30.16 -2.41 -11.04
CA VAL A 263 31.16 -3.47 -10.80
C VAL A 263 30.60 -4.85 -11.17
N GLY A 264 29.36 -5.13 -10.77
CA GLY A 264 28.65 -6.35 -11.14
C GLY A 264 28.47 -6.45 -12.65
N LYS A 265 28.07 -5.35 -13.31
CA LYS A 265 27.99 -5.30 -14.77
C LYS A 265 29.35 -5.58 -15.41
N HIS A 266 30.43 -5.00 -14.90
CA HIS A 266 31.78 -5.26 -15.44
C HIS A 266 32.17 -6.74 -15.33
N ALA A 267 31.87 -7.39 -14.21
CA ALA A 267 32.13 -8.82 -14.03
C ALA A 267 31.32 -9.66 -15.05
N ASP A 268 30.03 -9.37 -15.20
CA ASP A 268 29.17 -10.04 -16.20
C ASP A 268 29.71 -9.81 -17.63
N ASP A 269 30.09 -8.57 -17.97
CA ASP A 269 30.64 -8.21 -19.29
C ASP A 269 31.97 -8.97 -19.56
N VAL A 270 32.88 -9.02 -18.58
CA VAL A 270 34.14 -9.78 -18.67
C VAL A 270 33.86 -11.26 -18.90
N GLN A 271 32.93 -11.85 -18.15
CA GLN A 271 32.57 -13.26 -18.30
C GLN A 271 32.00 -13.52 -19.70
N VAL A 272 31.05 -12.70 -20.16
CA VAL A 272 30.43 -12.85 -21.48
C VAL A 272 31.46 -12.69 -22.60
N GLU A 273 32.33 -11.68 -22.52
CA GLU A 273 33.41 -11.48 -23.50
C GLU A 273 34.34 -12.69 -23.60
N GLU A 274 34.80 -13.23 -22.46
CA GLU A 274 35.70 -14.38 -22.45
C GLU A 274 35.03 -15.65 -22.99
N GLN A 275 33.75 -15.87 -22.67
CA GLN A 275 32.98 -16.99 -23.21
C GLN A 275 32.75 -16.87 -24.71
N ILE A 276 32.43 -15.67 -25.22
CA ILE A 276 32.23 -15.42 -26.66
C ILE A 276 33.51 -15.68 -27.44
N LYS A 277 34.68 -15.25 -26.95
CA LYS A 277 35.96 -15.51 -27.63
C LYS A 277 36.31 -17.00 -27.66
N GLY A 278 35.82 -17.76 -26.68
CA GLY A 278 35.97 -19.22 -26.58
C GLY A 278 35.15 -20.02 -27.58
N ILE A 279 34.31 -19.38 -28.41
CA ILE A 279 33.48 -20.05 -29.42
C ILE A 279 33.59 -19.39 -30.79
N ILE A 280 33.38 -20.18 -31.86
CA ILE A 280 33.31 -19.70 -33.24
C ILE A 280 32.06 -20.27 -33.94
N PRO A 281 31.41 -19.49 -34.83
CA PRO A 281 30.20 -19.93 -35.53
C PRO A 281 30.50 -21.02 -36.56
N LEU A 282 29.52 -21.90 -36.80
CA LEU A 282 29.55 -22.94 -37.84
C LEU A 282 28.78 -22.50 -39.09
N GLU A 283 29.27 -22.87 -40.29
CA GLU A 283 28.50 -22.75 -41.54
C GLU A 283 27.31 -23.72 -41.49
N GLY A 284 26.10 -23.18 -41.29
CA GLY A 284 24.87 -23.95 -41.05
C GLY A 284 24.16 -23.61 -39.73
N GLY A 285 24.76 -22.75 -38.90
CA GLY A 285 24.22 -22.35 -37.60
C GLY A 285 24.80 -23.17 -36.44
N GLY A 286 24.81 -22.58 -35.25
CA GLY A 286 25.45 -23.14 -34.06
C GLY A 286 26.89 -22.66 -33.85
N TYR A 287 27.48 -23.09 -32.74
CA TYR A 287 28.80 -22.66 -32.28
C TYR A 287 29.66 -23.87 -31.92
N LYS A 288 30.97 -23.80 -32.16
CA LYS A 288 31.97 -24.77 -31.67
C LYS A 288 33.03 -24.07 -30.82
N PRO A 289 33.77 -24.79 -29.95
CA PRO A 289 34.90 -24.23 -29.23
C PRO A 289 35.96 -23.64 -30.19
N ASN A 290 36.51 -22.49 -29.83
CA ASN A 290 37.59 -21.84 -30.55
C ASN A 290 38.94 -22.48 -30.16
N PRO A 291 39.63 -23.20 -31.07
CA PRO A 291 40.91 -23.83 -30.74
C PRO A 291 42.04 -22.80 -30.56
N ASP A 292 41.89 -21.60 -31.13
CA ASP A 292 42.91 -20.55 -31.14
C ASP A 292 42.79 -19.59 -29.94
N TYR A 293 41.81 -19.84 -29.06
CA TYR A 293 41.58 -19.01 -27.89
C TYR A 293 41.41 -19.85 -26.63
N GLN A 294 42.20 -19.53 -25.61
CA GLN A 294 42.02 -20.06 -24.27
C GLN A 294 41.35 -19.00 -23.39
N ILE A 295 40.23 -19.37 -22.76
CA ILE A 295 39.50 -18.51 -21.82
C ILE A 295 40.44 -18.00 -20.74
N ASN A 296 40.48 -16.68 -20.55
CA ASN A 296 41.28 -16.08 -19.50
C ASN A 296 40.55 -16.17 -18.16
N GLN A 297 40.67 -17.32 -17.50
CA GLN A 297 40.02 -17.55 -16.20
C GLN A 297 40.49 -16.57 -15.13
N ALA A 298 41.77 -16.17 -15.13
CA ALA A 298 42.30 -15.21 -14.16
C ALA A 298 41.64 -13.82 -14.28
N ARG A 299 41.27 -13.40 -15.50
CA ARG A 299 40.53 -12.14 -15.74
C ARG A 299 39.12 -12.22 -15.17
N ILE A 300 38.43 -13.35 -15.38
CA ILE A 300 37.09 -13.59 -14.81
C ILE A 300 37.17 -13.60 -13.29
N ASP A 301 38.11 -14.36 -12.72
CA ASP A 301 38.29 -14.48 -11.27
C ASP A 301 38.62 -13.13 -10.61
N ALA A 302 39.42 -12.29 -11.28
CA ALA A 302 39.74 -10.95 -10.78
C ALA A 302 38.50 -10.04 -10.76
N ALA A 303 37.68 -10.05 -11.81
CA ALA A 303 36.45 -9.26 -11.88
C ALA A 303 35.40 -9.74 -10.87
N GLU A 304 35.26 -11.06 -10.69
CA GLU A 304 34.40 -11.66 -9.67
C GLU A 304 34.89 -11.38 -8.24
N ALA A 305 36.21 -11.41 -8.00
CA ALA A 305 36.77 -11.04 -6.70
C ALA A 305 36.51 -9.57 -6.36
N ASP A 306 36.55 -8.67 -7.34
CA ASP A 306 36.16 -7.28 -7.13
C ASP A 306 34.66 -7.14 -6.85
N ARG A 307 33.79 -7.79 -7.64
CA ARG A 307 32.34 -7.86 -7.36
C ARG A 307 32.05 -8.33 -5.94
N ALA A 308 32.69 -9.42 -5.50
CA ALA A 308 32.50 -9.99 -4.16
C ALA A 308 32.83 -9.00 -3.03
N LYS A 309 33.82 -8.12 -3.20
CA LYS A 309 34.14 -7.07 -2.22
C LYS A 309 32.98 -6.08 -2.06
N PHE A 310 32.34 -5.68 -3.15
CA PHE A 310 31.20 -4.76 -3.10
C PHE A 310 29.94 -5.44 -2.58
N GLU A 311 29.70 -6.70 -2.94
CA GLU A 311 28.61 -7.50 -2.37
C GLU A 311 28.75 -7.66 -0.84
N ALA A 312 29.97 -7.90 -0.35
CA ALA A 312 30.24 -7.96 1.09
C ALA A 312 29.91 -6.64 1.81
N ARG A 313 30.23 -5.48 1.20
CA ARG A 313 29.90 -4.16 1.75
C ARG A 313 28.39 -3.88 1.77
N VAL A 314 27.66 -4.35 0.76
CA VAL A 314 26.20 -4.26 0.74
C VAL A 314 25.63 -5.12 1.86
N LYS A 315 26.10 -6.36 2.00
CA LYS A 315 25.68 -7.28 3.05
C LYS A 315 25.95 -6.71 4.46
N GLU A 316 27.13 -6.14 4.70
CA GLU A 316 27.48 -5.48 5.96
C GLU A 316 26.50 -4.32 6.27
N ALA A 317 26.16 -3.50 5.27
CA ALA A 317 25.20 -2.42 5.45
C ALA A 317 23.76 -2.94 5.74
N GLU A 318 23.36 -4.05 5.13
CA GLU A 318 22.08 -4.72 5.43
C GLU A 318 22.06 -5.27 6.86
N GLU A 319 23.13 -5.93 7.30
CA GLU A 319 23.29 -6.44 8.67
C GLU A 319 23.31 -5.30 9.70
N GLN A 320 23.90 -4.15 9.36
CA GLN A 320 23.87 -2.96 10.21
C GLN A 320 22.44 -2.43 10.40
N ILE A 321 21.62 -2.35 9.35
CA ILE A 321 20.21 -1.94 9.45
C ILE A 321 19.42 -2.93 10.31
N GLU A 322 19.64 -4.22 10.12
CA GLU A 322 18.99 -5.26 10.92
C GLU A 322 19.38 -5.14 12.40
N SER A 323 20.65 -4.90 12.70
CA SER A 323 21.16 -4.66 14.06
C SER A 323 20.53 -3.42 14.70
N ILE A 324 20.41 -2.30 13.96
CA ILE A 324 19.76 -1.08 14.44
C ILE A 324 18.29 -1.35 14.78
N THR A 325 17.59 -2.06 13.90
CA THR A 325 16.15 -2.33 14.07
C THR A 325 15.88 -3.33 15.20
N ARG A 326 16.81 -4.27 15.45
CA ARG A 326 16.74 -5.28 16.52
C ARG A 326 17.26 -4.81 17.87
N ALA A 327 17.80 -3.60 18.01
CA ALA A 327 18.26 -3.12 19.31
C ALA A 327 17.07 -3.01 20.28
N GLU A 328 16.87 -4.03 21.12
CA GLU A 328 15.71 -4.16 21.99
C GLU A 328 15.94 -3.45 23.34
N THR A 329 15.00 -2.58 23.70
CA THR A 329 14.65 -2.31 25.10
C THR A 329 13.15 -2.62 25.27
N ARG A 330 12.74 -2.99 26.49
CA ARG A 330 11.35 -3.41 26.79
C ARG A 330 10.39 -2.24 27.01
N ASP A 331 10.92 -1.03 27.20
CA ASP A 331 10.16 0.13 27.67
C ASP A 331 10.24 1.36 26.75
N THR A 332 10.81 1.26 25.54
CA THR A 332 10.84 2.38 24.58
C THR A 332 10.14 2.03 23.27
N PRO A 333 9.59 3.03 22.55
CA PRO A 333 9.14 2.83 21.20
C PRO A 333 10.26 2.24 20.33
N ARG A 334 9.91 1.24 19.52
CA ARG A 334 10.81 0.48 18.66
C ARG A 334 10.78 1.01 17.24
N LEU A 335 11.96 1.01 16.62
CA LEU A 335 12.11 1.31 15.21
C LEU A 335 11.35 0.27 14.36
N GLY A 336 10.80 0.73 13.24
CA GLY A 336 10.11 -0.14 12.28
C GLY A 336 8.65 -0.42 12.59
N GLY A 337 8.11 0.11 13.71
CA GLY A 337 6.66 0.17 13.95
C GLY A 337 5.97 0.96 12.85
N ARG A 338 4.90 0.41 12.27
CA ARG A 338 4.27 0.98 11.06
C ARG A 338 2.75 1.06 11.12
N LEU A 339 2.24 2.15 10.57
CA LEU A 339 0.84 2.30 10.18
C LEU A 339 0.77 2.53 8.67
N VAL A 340 -0.01 1.71 7.98
CA VAL A 340 -0.19 1.79 6.54
C VAL A 340 -1.65 2.06 6.23
N PHE A 341 -1.92 3.17 5.58
CA PHE A 341 -3.26 3.58 5.21
C PHE A 341 -3.42 3.53 3.69
N VAL A 342 -4.47 2.85 3.24
CA VAL A 342 -4.72 2.59 1.82
C VAL A 342 -6.10 3.11 1.45
N ASP A 343 -6.14 4.17 0.66
CA ASP A 343 -7.34 4.72 0.03
C ASP A 343 -7.50 4.06 -1.34
N LEU A 344 -8.34 3.01 -1.42
CA LEU A 344 -8.51 2.28 -2.68
C LEU A 344 -9.34 3.11 -3.66
N ALA A 345 -9.05 2.96 -4.96
CA ALA A 345 -9.91 3.43 -6.03
C ALA A 345 -11.34 2.85 -5.89
N GLY A 346 -12.32 3.56 -6.44
CA GLY A 346 -13.72 3.18 -6.35
C GLY A 346 -14.01 1.85 -7.05
N SER A 347 -14.78 0.97 -6.41
CA SER A 347 -15.17 -0.33 -6.96
C SER A 347 -16.32 -0.25 -7.98
N GLU A 348 -16.36 0.83 -8.77
CA GLU A 348 -17.46 1.09 -9.69
C GLU A 348 -17.59 -0.05 -10.71
N TYR A 349 -18.79 -0.64 -10.74
CA TYR A 349 -19.22 -1.48 -11.84
C TYR A 349 -19.80 -0.58 -12.93
N GLN A 350 -19.39 -0.81 -14.18
CA GLN A 350 -20.06 -0.22 -15.34
C GLN A 350 -21.55 -0.52 -15.23
N ASN A 351 -22.39 0.52 -15.28
CA ASN A 351 -23.84 0.41 -15.19
C ASN A 351 -24.35 -0.74 -16.07
N ASP A 352 -25.24 -1.56 -15.50
CA ASP A 352 -26.06 -2.46 -16.30
C ASP A 352 -26.75 -1.60 -17.36
N PRO A 353 -26.62 -1.91 -18.67
CA PRO A 353 -27.31 -1.19 -19.73
C PRO A 353 -28.85 -1.18 -19.57
N ARG A 354 -29.40 -1.96 -18.63
CA ARG A 354 -30.82 -1.97 -18.22
C ARG A 354 -31.17 -0.99 -17.10
N SER A 355 -30.19 -0.32 -16.48
CA SER A 355 -30.43 0.71 -15.47
C SER A 355 -30.72 2.05 -16.15
N SER A 356 -31.93 2.56 -15.95
CA SER A 356 -32.49 3.74 -16.61
C SER A 356 -31.95 5.09 -16.09
N GLN A 357 -30.66 5.19 -15.77
CA GLN A 357 -30.02 6.48 -15.48
C GLN A 357 -29.24 6.98 -16.70
N ALA A 358 -29.96 7.67 -17.57
CA ALA A 358 -29.51 8.23 -18.84
C ALA A 358 -28.77 9.59 -18.72
N LEU A 359 -28.05 9.86 -17.61
CA LEU A 359 -27.51 11.21 -17.35
C LEU A 359 -26.01 11.28 -17.00
N LEU A 360 -25.27 10.17 -17.05
CA LEU A 360 -23.82 10.23 -16.87
C LEU A 360 -23.13 10.59 -18.21
N PRO A 361 -22.16 11.53 -18.21
CA PRO A 361 -21.34 11.82 -19.39
C PRO A 361 -20.73 10.54 -19.95
N LYS A 362 -20.70 10.41 -21.29
CA LYS A 362 -20.02 9.29 -21.95
C LYS A 362 -18.54 9.31 -21.54
N GLN A 363 -18.11 8.30 -20.79
CA GLN A 363 -16.71 8.11 -20.43
C GLN A 363 -15.82 8.02 -21.67
N THR A 364 -14.67 8.71 -21.64
CA THR A 364 -13.71 8.62 -22.74
C THR A 364 -13.10 7.20 -22.81
N PRO A 365 -12.50 6.79 -23.94
CA PRO A 365 -11.83 5.49 -24.04
C PRO A 365 -10.76 5.28 -22.95
N GLN A 366 -10.05 6.35 -22.58
CA GLN A 366 -9.02 6.31 -21.54
C GLN A 366 -9.62 6.04 -20.16
N GLU A 367 -10.73 6.68 -19.82
CA GLU A 367 -11.43 6.49 -18.53
C GLU A 367 -12.00 5.08 -18.42
N ARG A 368 -12.53 4.54 -19.52
CA ARG A 368 -12.99 3.14 -19.58
C ARG A 368 -11.85 2.15 -19.38
N GLN A 369 -10.66 2.44 -19.90
CA GLN A 369 -9.48 1.60 -19.67
C GLN A 369 -9.02 1.66 -18.22
N GLU A 370 -9.03 2.85 -17.61
CA GLU A 370 -8.71 3.04 -16.18
C GLU A 370 -9.70 2.28 -15.28
N GLY A 371 -11.01 2.41 -15.52
CA GLY A 371 -12.04 1.68 -14.80
C GLY A 371 -11.90 0.15 -14.90
N ARG A 372 -11.50 -0.37 -16.07
CA ARG A 372 -11.22 -1.81 -16.22
C ARG A 372 -10.06 -2.25 -15.35
N GLN A 373 -8.98 -1.48 -15.33
CA GLN A 373 -7.78 -1.82 -14.56
C GLN A 373 -8.03 -1.76 -13.06
N ILE A 374 -8.77 -0.77 -12.56
CA ILE A 374 -9.19 -0.68 -11.15
C ILE A 374 -9.96 -1.95 -10.74
N ASN A 375 -10.89 -2.39 -11.59
CA ASN A 375 -11.65 -3.62 -11.34
C ASN A 375 -10.76 -4.87 -11.36
N THR A 376 -9.75 -4.92 -12.23
CA THR A 376 -8.73 -5.98 -12.22
C THR A 376 -7.95 -5.99 -10.90
N ASP A 377 -7.53 -4.82 -10.42
CA ASP A 377 -6.75 -4.70 -9.18
C ASP A 377 -7.56 -5.13 -7.96
N LEU A 378 -8.83 -4.72 -7.87
CA LEU A 378 -9.74 -5.08 -6.78
C LEU A 378 -10.17 -6.57 -6.84
N LEU A 379 -10.30 -7.14 -8.04
CA LEU A 379 -10.54 -8.57 -8.22
C LEU A 379 -9.33 -9.39 -7.77
N ALA A 380 -8.11 -8.98 -8.16
CA ALA A 380 -6.89 -9.61 -7.70
C ALA A 380 -6.79 -9.57 -6.16
N LEU A 381 -7.13 -8.42 -5.55
CA LEU A 381 -7.17 -8.29 -4.09
C LEU A 381 -8.18 -9.26 -3.46
N LYS A 382 -9.35 -9.44 -4.08
CA LYS A 382 -10.36 -10.40 -3.64
C LYS A 382 -9.82 -11.82 -3.58
N GLU A 383 -9.16 -12.24 -4.67
CA GLU A 383 -8.64 -13.60 -4.79
C GLU A 383 -7.45 -13.83 -3.85
N VAL A 384 -6.62 -12.81 -3.60
CA VAL A 384 -5.58 -12.86 -2.57
C VAL A 384 -6.19 -13.09 -1.19
N ILE A 385 -7.18 -12.28 -0.79
CA ILE A 385 -7.83 -12.42 0.52
C ILE A 385 -8.48 -13.79 0.67
N ARG A 386 -9.18 -14.27 -0.37
CA ARG A 386 -9.80 -15.59 -0.39
C ARG A 386 -8.77 -16.71 -0.27
N ALA A 387 -7.67 -16.62 -1.01
CA ALA A 387 -6.59 -17.61 -0.97
C ALA A 387 -5.91 -17.64 0.41
N CYS A 388 -5.67 -16.46 1.02
CA CYS A 388 -5.18 -16.33 2.38
C CYS A 388 -6.08 -17.06 3.37
N ALA A 389 -7.38 -16.74 3.34
CA ALA A 389 -8.41 -17.30 4.19
C ALA A 389 -8.58 -18.81 4.08
N SER A 390 -8.48 -19.34 2.87
CA SER A 390 -8.59 -20.77 2.61
C SER A 390 -7.29 -21.53 2.91
N GLY A 391 -6.26 -20.86 3.47
CA GLY A 391 -4.97 -21.45 3.76
C GLY A 391 -4.25 -21.99 2.52
N GLN A 392 -4.46 -21.40 1.35
CA GLN A 392 -3.81 -21.86 0.12
C GLN A 392 -2.29 -21.65 0.22
N GLU A 393 -1.52 -22.67 -0.20
CA GLU A 393 -0.06 -22.62 -0.21
C GLU A 393 0.48 -21.50 -1.12
N ARG A 394 -0.17 -21.30 -2.28
CA ARG A 394 0.22 -20.29 -3.27
C ARG A 394 -0.81 -19.17 -3.35
N ILE A 395 -0.47 -18.05 -2.75
CA ILE A 395 -1.32 -16.84 -2.76
C ILE A 395 -0.97 -15.98 -3.99
N PRO A 396 -1.96 -15.55 -4.81
CA PRO A 396 -1.72 -14.92 -6.11
C PRO A 396 -1.39 -13.41 -6.02
N PHE A 397 -0.42 -13.03 -5.19
CA PHE A 397 0.02 -11.64 -5.00
C PHE A 397 0.58 -10.96 -6.26
N ARG A 398 0.88 -11.71 -7.32
CA ARG A 398 1.40 -11.17 -8.59
C ARG A 398 0.28 -10.78 -9.57
N SER A 399 -0.98 -10.99 -9.22
CA SER A 399 -2.11 -10.77 -10.13
C SER A 399 -2.40 -9.29 -10.39
N SER A 400 -1.92 -8.39 -9.53
CA SER A 400 -2.01 -6.94 -9.76
C SER A 400 -0.89 -6.17 -9.06
N PRO A 401 -0.53 -4.97 -9.55
CA PRO A 401 0.35 -4.03 -8.86
C PRO A 401 -0.07 -3.79 -7.40
N LEU A 402 -1.37 -3.61 -7.16
CA LEU A 402 -1.93 -3.43 -5.83
C LEU A 402 -1.61 -4.63 -4.92
N THR A 403 -1.90 -5.85 -5.36
CA THR A 403 -1.63 -7.05 -4.56
C THR A 403 -0.14 -7.31 -4.36
N MET A 404 0.72 -6.91 -5.30
CA MET A 404 2.17 -6.99 -5.13
C MET A 404 2.64 -6.06 -4.02
N VAL A 405 2.23 -4.80 -4.04
CA VAL A 405 2.59 -3.81 -3.01
C VAL A 405 2.05 -4.21 -1.66
N LEU A 406 0.81 -4.70 -1.60
CA LEU A 406 0.17 -5.12 -0.36
C LEU A 406 0.68 -6.46 0.19
N ARG A 407 1.51 -7.19 -0.55
CA ARG A 407 2.02 -8.51 -0.17
C ARG A 407 2.63 -8.51 1.22
N GLU A 408 3.55 -7.59 1.49
CA GLU A 408 4.24 -7.54 2.78
C GLU A 408 3.28 -7.20 3.92
N HIS A 409 2.27 -6.38 3.66
CA HIS A 409 1.23 -6.02 4.61
C HIS A 409 0.32 -7.22 4.97
N PHE A 410 0.04 -8.12 4.02
CA PHE A 410 -0.70 -9.36 4.27
C PHE A 410 0.14 -10.46 4.91
N LEU A 411 1.46 -10.44 4.71
CA LEU A 411 2.39 -11.46 5.21
C LEU A 411 3.12 -11.03 6.49
N ALA A 412 2.99 -9.77 6.92
CA ALA A 412 3.50 -9.29 8.20
C ALA A 412 3.01 -10.25 9.30
N GLY A 413 3.95 -10.96 9.91
CA GLY A 413 3.69 -12.10 10.80
C GLY A 413 2.95 -11.75 12.10
N LYS A 414 3.19 -12.55 13.15
CA LYS A 414 2.38 -12.66 14.38
C LYS A 414 2.07 -11.36 15.16
N GLU A 415 2.69 -10.22 14.83
CA GLU A 415 2.57 -8.99 15.61
C GLU A 415 1.73 -7.88 14.93
N GLY A 416 1.30 -8.08 13.67
CA GLY A 416 0.50 -7.12 12.90
C GLY A 416 -0.91 -7.60 12.54
N SER A 417 -1.75 -6.68 12.05
CA SER A 417 -3.06 -7.05 11.47
C SER A 417 -3.53 -6.08 10.39
N SER A 418 -4.48 -6.54 9.58
CA SER A 418 -5.09 -5.75 8.52
C SER A 418 -6.57 -5.52 8.81
N THR A 419 -7.04 -4.29 8.57
CA THR A 419 -8.42 -3.87 8.77
C THR A 419 -8.99 -3.24 7.49
N MET A 420 -10.17 -3.68 7.07
CA MET A 420 -10.93 -3.10 5.97
C MET A 420 -12.12 -2.31 6.51
N ILE A 421 -12.24 -1.05 6.08
CA ILE A 421 -13.36 -0.17 6.35
C ILE A 421 -14.17 -0.06 5.05
N VAL A 422 -15.32 -0.70 5.02
CA VAL A 422 -16.26 -0.66 3.91
C VAL A 422 -17.11 0.60 4.04
N THR A 423 -16.79 1.59 3.23
CA THR A 423 -17.53 2.85 3.15
C THR A 423 -18.75 2.68 2.25
N ALA A 424 -19.90 3.17 2.70
CA ALA A 424 -21.20 2.92 2.11
C ALA A 424 -22.09 4.17 2.16
N SER A 425 -23.02 4.26 1.21
CA SER A 425 -24.05 5.29 1.18
C SER A 425 -25.43 4.66 1.24
N SER A 426 -26.34 5.26 2.01
CA SER A 426 -27.76 4.88 2.07
C SER A 426 -28.60 5.45 0.93
N ALA A 427 -28.00 6.26 0.03
CA ALA A 427 -28.72 6.89 -1.08
C ALA A 427 -29.39 5.84 -1.99
N GLN A 428 -30.68 6.02 -2.28
CA GLN A 428 -31.46 5.09 -3.11
C GLN A 428 -30.86 4.92 -4.51
N SER A 429 -30.26 5.97 -5.06
CA SER A 429 -29.54 5.96 -6.34
C SER A 429 -28.27 5.11 -6.34
N GLN A 430 -27.71 4.81 -5.16
CA GLN A 430 -26.45 4.09 -4.97
C GLN A 430 -26.65 2.65 -4.45
N TYR A 431 -27.89 2.17 -4.32
CA TYR A 431 -28.21 0.85 -3.75
C TYR A 431 -27.35 -0.28 -4.32
N GLY A 432 -27.30 -0.45 -5.65
CA GLY A 432 -26.54 -1.53 -6.28
C GLY A 432 -25.03 -1.45 -6.02
N ALA A 433 -24.47 -0.24 -5.98
CA ALA A 433 -23.06 -0.01 -5.69
C ALA A 433 -22.72 -0.29 -4.22
N THR A 434 -23.59 0.12 -3.29
CA THR A 434 -23.48 -0.19 -1.87
C THR A 434 -23.63 -1.69 -1.61
N LEU A 435 -24.61 -2.34 -2.24
CA LEU A 435 -24.83 -3.79 -2.15
C LEU A 435 -23.56 -4.57 -2.52
N ASN A 436 -22.92 -4.21 -3.63
CA ASN A 436 -21.69 -4.86 -4.08
C ASN A 436 -20.53 -4.63 -3.10
N SER A 437 -20.44 -3.41 -2.54
CA SER A 437 -19.41 -3.06 -1.56
C SER A 437 -19.55 -3.88 -0.28
N LEU A 438 -20.78 -3.99 0.25
CA LEU A 438 -21.08 -4.75 1.46
C LEU A 438 -20.94 -6.27 1.25
N LYS A 439 -21.32 -6.80 0.08
CA LYS A 439 -21.08 -8.22 -0.28
C LYS A 439 -19.58 -8.56 -0.26
N TYR A 440 -18.75 -7.66 -0.80
CA TYR A 440 -17.31 -7.83 -0.77
C TYR A 440 -16.78 -7.80 0.67
N GLY A 441 -17.18 -6.80 1.46
CA GLY A 441 -16.83 -6.71 2.88
C GLY A 441 -17.22 -7.96 3.68
N SER A 442 -18.45 -8.44 3.48
CA SER A 442 -18.96 -9.65 4.11
C SER A 442 -18.13 -10.89 3.74
N LEU A 443 -17.76 -11.03 2.46
CA LEU A 443 -16.88 -12.11 2.01
C LEU A 443 -15.54 -12.06 2.74
N VAL A 444 -14.89 -10.89 2.79
CA VAL A 444 -13.60 -10.68 3.47
C VAL A 444 -13.70 -11.01 4.97
N GLY A 445 -14.77 -10.53 5.63
CA GLY A 445 -14.96 -10.71 7.07
C GLY A 445 -15.30 -12.16 7.47
N VAL A 446 -15.96 -12.92 6.60
CA VAL A 446 -16.17 -14.37 6.82
C VAL A 446 -14.94 -15.19 6.48
N SER A 447 -14.18 -14.79 5.46
CA SER A 447 -12.92 -15.40 5.10
C SER A 447 -11.88 -15.34 6.24
N GLY A 448 -12.04 -14.45 7.22
CA GLY A 448 -11.22 -14.43 8.43
C GLY A 448 -11.65 -15.33 9.59
N LYS A 449 -12.62 -16.24 9.40
CA LYS A 449 -13.16 -17.11 10.46
C LYS A 449 -12.49 -18.48 10.53
#